data_AF-A0A5B0Q1D3-F1
#
_entry.id   AF-A0A5B0Q1D3-F1
#
_cell.length_a   1.000
_cell.length_b   1.000
_cell.length_c   1.000
_cell.angle_alpha   90.00
_cell.angle_beta   90.00
_cell.angle_gamma   90.00
#
_symmetry.space_group_name_H-M   'P 1'
#
loop_
_entity.id
_entity.type
_entity.pdbx_description
1 polymer ?
#
loop_
_entity_poly.entity_id
_entity_poly.type
_entity_poly.pdbx_seq_one_letter_code
_entity_poly.pdbx_strand_id
1 'polypeptide(L)'
;MSNEIIQTSSHSTRNIITAVELHENVTQFVDLLLLTNLRLLRGLGSLTPEGYSEEHDLLHDWLLDILKNTQNRDLNLLDHRNNQIFPEITLKTVLDSVHNAFISENSNRVIYQLVKKTNVVDTYVGVFSENQLKMTKTVITLLASYYKLHNPEKWRKQFRDEGAFLSYLAKLQNAHMNCEVKEIGESKEFIQVLEFLPWKNPLKESGEGTSRSFALSLRPSSSTRWNTWIDPFYMGTPAIVADEVWATISLIERGDQNVIAEDANALIPALRRFERNRTNTFLSPAFWKMCDDRKISSNQIKSFSILIWVLNSALIEAFGYAAEDPAYLEEQNLLQDDMLSILNSREDRASEALVGLLFSSLMCQETIRKYQPVFKTNNTVSKREILMTEAATKMMVYHYQKRNIVKWLNLFKDEDGFVNGLKRIGNRMRSRRTHWKFLSPNFQPMRELELLPWKDTMYMNAKQRWLLARVFRRKHDQG
;
A
#
# COMPACT_ATOMS: atom_id res chain seq x y z
N MET A 1 21.44 -29.62 2.73
CA MET A 1 22.52 -29.23 3.65
C MET A 1 22.23 -27.82 4.08
N SER A 2 21.67 -27.71 5.29
CA SER A 2 21.06 -26.53 5.87
C SER A 2 22.09 -25.89 6.80
N ASN A 3 22.43 -24.63 6.59
CA ASN A 3 23.29 -23.89 7.51
C ASN A 3 22.42 -23.07 8.45
N GLU A 4 21.96 -23.73 9.52
CA GLU A 4 21.43 -23.07 10.70
C GLU A 4 22.59 -22.51 11.53
N ILE A 5 22.63 -21.19 11.73
CA ILE A 5 23.59 -20.56 12.63
C ILE A 5 22.97 -20.54 14.03
N ILE A 6 23.48 -21.41 14.91
CA ILE A 6 23.06 -21.52 16.31
C ILE A 6 23.82 -20.51 17.18
N GLN A 7 23.09 -19.68 17.93
CA GLN A 7 23.59 -19.13 19.20
C GLN A 7 22.59 -19.39 20.34
N THR A 8 23.14 -19.78 21.48
CA THR A 8 22.46 -20.27 22.69
C THR A 8 22.35 -19.17 23.75
N SER A 9 21.12 -18.85 24.21
CA SER A 9 20.73 -18.86 25.64
C SER A 9 19.34 -18.24 25.89
N SER A 10 18.53 -19.03 26.59
CA SER A 10 17.29 -18.83 27.39
C SER A 10 16.24 -17.74 27.07
N HIS A 11 15.04 -18.25 26.76
CA HIS A 11 13.69 -17.70 27.02
C HIS A 11 13.25 -16.41 26.32
N SER A 12 13.03 -16.52 25.01
CA SER A 12 11.87 -15.93 24.34
C SER A 12 11.41 -16.92 23.28
N THR A 13 10.10 -17.01 23.06
CA THR A 13 9.50 -17.75 21.95
C THR A 13 10.19 -17.28 20.67
N ARG A 14 11.09 -18.09 20.12
CA ARG A 14 11.90 -17.70 18.97
C ARG A 14 11.02 -17.69 17.73
N ASN A 15 10.60 -16.50 17.36
CA ASN A 15 10.00 -16.23 16.06
C ASN A 15 11.07 -16.48 14.99
N ILE A 16 10.99 -17.62 14.30
CA ILE A 16 11.91 -17.97 13.21
C ILE A 16 11.43 -17.23 11.97
N ILE A 17 12.18 -16.21 11.55
CA ILE A 17 11.92 -15.48 10.31
C ILE A 17 12.50 -16.26 9.14
N THR A 18 11.71 -16.40 8.08
CA THR A 18 12.14 -17.07 6.85
C THR A 18 13.12 -16.21 6.06
N ALA A 19 13.95 -16.85 5.22
CA ALA A 19 14.87 -16.11 4.34
C ALA A 19 14.13 -15.15 3.38
N VAL A 20 12.90 -15.49 3.00
CA VAL A 20 12.04 -14.66 2.14
C VAL A 20 11.59 -13.41 2.89
N GLU A 21 11.06 -13.56 4.11
CA GLU A 21 10.63 -12.42 4.93
C GLU A 21 11.79 -11.49 5.29
N LEU A 22 12.97 -12.05 5.56
CA LEU A 22 14.18 -11.25 5.80
C LEU A 22 14.52 -10.41 4.56
N HIS A 23 14.50 -11.02 3.37
CA HIS A 23 14.79 -10.31 2.13
C HIS A 23 13.76 -9.20 1.86
N GLU A 24 12.48 -9.46 2.09
CA GLU A 24 11.41 -8.46 1.98
C GLU A 24 11.60 -7.30 2.95
N ASN A 25 11.94 -7.59 4.21
CA ASN A 25 12.19 -6.55 5.22
C ASN A 25 13.39 -5.67 4.88
N VAL A 26 14.49 -6.28 4.41
CA VAL A 26 15.69 -5.55 3.99
C VAL A 26 15.37 -4.66 2.79
N THR A 27 14.65 -5.19 1.80
CA THR A 27 14.26 -4.43 0.60
C THR A 27 13.40 -3.22 0.97
N GLN A 28 12.35 -3.43 1.77
CA GLN A 28 11.48 -2.34 2.24
C GLN A 28 12.25 -1.29 3.05
N PHE A 29 13.21 -1.71 3.88
CA PHE A 29 14.04 -0.79 4.64
C PHE A 29 14.93 0.07 3.74
N VAL A 30 15.59 -0.55 2.75
CA VAL A 30 16.46 0.16 1.80
C VAL A 30 15.66 1.13 0.93
N ASP A 31 14.50 0.71 0.42
CA ASP A 31 13.61 1.58 -0.34
C ASP A 31 13.20 2.80 0.48
N LEU A 32 12.79 2.58 1.73
CA LEU A 32 12.40 3.66 2.64
C LEU A 32 13.58 4.61 2.93
N LEU A 33 14.78 4.06 3.14
CA LEU A 33 16.00 4.83 3.37
C LEU A 33 16.32 5.72 2.17
N LEU A 34 16.36 5.13 0.97
CA LEU A 34 16.68 5.82 -0.27
C LEU A 34 15.67 6.92 -0.61
N LEU A 35 14.38 6.61 -0.51
CA LEU A 35 13.30 7.56 -0.79
C LEU A 35 13.30 8.71 0.23
N THR A 36 13.53 8.41 1.50
CA THR A 36 13.61 9.44 2.55
C THR A 36 14.85 10.31 2.34
N ASN A 37 15.99 9.71 2.02
CA ASN A 37 17.23 10.43 1.73
C ASN A 37 17.09 11.33 0.50
N LEU A 38 16.52 10.82 -0.59
CA LEU A 38 16.31 11.59 -1.82
C LEU A 38 15.43 12.82 -1.55
N ARG A 39 14.38 12.67 -0.73
CA ARG A 39 13.52 13.78 -0.34
C ARG A 39 14.28 14.81 0.49
N LEU A 40 15.11 14.35 1.43
CA LEU A 40 15.99 15.22 2.21
C LEU A 40 16.95 15.99 1.30
N LEU A 41 17.66 15.31 0.40
CA LEU A 41 18.59 15.92 -0.56
C LEU A 41 17.90 16.96 -1.44
N ARG A 42 16.74 16.64 -2.04
CA ARG A 42 15.94 17.61 -2.81
C ARG A 42 15.46 18.79 -1.97
N GLY A 43 15.27 18.57 -0.67
CA GLY A 43 15.02 19.64 0.28
C GLY A 43 16.25 20.53 0.48
N LEU A 44 17.45 19.95 0.55
CA LEU A 44 18.71 20.65 0.86
C LEU A 44 19.33 21.36 -0.35
N GLY A 45 18.97 20.99 -1.58
CA GLY A 45 19.46 21.66 -2.78
C GLY A 45 19.11 20.92 -4.06
N SER A 46 19.58 21.48 -5.18
CA SER A 46 19.45 20.89 -6.50
C SER A 46 20.78 20.31 -6.96
N LEU A 47 20.77 19.03 -7.33
CA LEU A 47 21.89 18.34 -7.97
C LEU A 47 21.44 17.81 -9.32
N THR A 48 22.40 17.41 -10.16
CA THR A 48 22.11 16.58 -11.33
C THR A 48 21.65 15.18 -10.87
N PRO A 49 20.99 14.38 -11.73
CA PRO A 49 20.65 13.00 -11.41
C PRO A 49 21.86 12.20 -10.90
N GLU A 50 23.02 12.37 -11.52
CA GLU A 50 24.27 11.72 -11.14
C GLU A 50 24.74 12.18 -9.76
N GLY A 51 24.65 13.48 -9.46
CA GLY A 51 25.00 13.99 -8.13
C GLY A 51 24.09 13.47 -7.02
N TYR A 52 22.79 13.26 -7.29
CA TYR A 52 21.92 12.59 -6.31
C TYR A 52 22.31 11.13 -6.11
N SER A 53 22.67 10.41 -7.17
CA SER A 53 23.17 9.04 -7.08
C SER A 53 24.46 8.95 -6.27
N GLU A 54 25.41 9.86 -6.49
CA GLU A 54 26.66 9.92 -5.72
C GLU A 54 26.38 10.10 -4.22
N GLU A 55 25.47 11.01 -3.84
CA GLU A 55 25.10 11.20 -2.43
C GLU A 55 24.42 9.96 -1.83
N HIS A 56 23.67 9.18 -2.63
CA HIS A 56 23.12 7.89 -2.19
C HIS A 56 24.18 6.82 -2.01
N ASP A 57 25.14 6.73 -2.94
CA ASP A 57 26.25 5.76 -2.87
C ASP A 57 27.09 6.01 -1.62
N LEU A 58 27.36 7.27 -1.29
CA LEU A 58 28.07 7.63 -0.07
C LEU A 58 27.33 7.22 1.21
N LEU A 59 26.00 7.27 1.23
CA LEU A 59 25.19 6.79 2.35
C LEU A 59 25.20 5.26 2.44
N HIS A 60 25.11 4.59 1.29
CA HIS A 60 25.14 3.13 1.21
C HIS A 60 26.48 2.54 1.63
N ASP A 61 27.58 3.06 1.10
CA ASP A 61 28.94 2.61 1.44
C ASP A 61 29.17 2.75 2.95
N TRP A 62 28.77 3.90 3.52
CA TRP A 62 28.84 4.12 4.95
C TRP A 62 28.00 3.10 5.74
N LEU A 63 26.77 2.82 5.32
CA LEU A 63 25.90 1.83 5.98
C LEU A 63 26.51 0.41 5.91
N LEU A 64 27.07 0.03 4.77
CA LEU A 64 27.73 -1.26 4.61
C LEU A 64 28.97 -1.38 5.49
N ASP A 65 29.77 -0.32 5.58
CA ASP A 65 30.97 -0.29 6.40
C ASP A 65 30.64 -0.41 7.89
N ILE A 66 29.65 0.33 8.39
CA ILE A 66 29.25 0.24 9.81
C ILE A 66 28.67 -1.15 10.14
N LEU A 67 27.88 -1.75 9.23
CA LEU A 67 27.33 -3.10 9.43
C LEU A 67 28.42 -4.19 9.46
N LYS A 68 29.41 -4.11 8.55
CA LYS A 68 30.58 -5.01 8.54
C LYS A 68 31.41 -4.88 9.81
N ASN A 69 31.68 -3.64 10.23
CA ASN A 69 32.50 -3.36 11.41
C ASN A 69 31.85 -3.84 12.71
N THR A 70 30.52 -3.76 12.83
CA THR A 70 29.79 -4.36 13.97
C THR A 70 29.88 -5.88 14.03
N GLN A 71 29.92 -6.55 12.87
CA GLN A 71 30.02 -8.01 12.80
C GLN A 71 31.41 -8.52 13.25
N ASN A 72 32.45 -7.70 13.06
CA ASN A 72 33.83 -8.01 13.41
C ASN A 72 34.20 -7.74 14.88
N ARG A 73 33.24 -7.39 15.76
CA ARG A 73 33.40 -7.19 17.21
C ARG A 73 34.45 -6.14 17.66
N ASP A 74 34.92 -5.25 16.78
CA ASP A 74 35.72 -4.08 17.18
C ASP A 74 34.80 -2.96 17.74
N LEU A 75 34.17 -3.26 18.88
CA LEU A 75 33.28 -2.33 19.59
C LEU A 75 34.00 -1.07 20.10
N ASN A 76 35.34 -1.10 20.20
CA ASN A 76 36.16 -0.01 20.71
C ASN A 76 36.29 1.19 19.74
N LEU A 77 36.01 0.99 18.43
CA LEU A 77 36.02 2.08 17.44
C LEU A 77 34.72 2.89 17.43
N LEU A 78 33.60 2.33 17.91
CA LEU A 78 32.30 3.02 18.00
C LEU A 78 32.14 3.83 19.31
N ASP A 79 33.05 3.61 20.28
CA ASP A 79 32.96 4.10 21.67
C ASP A 79 33.72 5.42 21.91
N HIS A 80 34.24 6.06 20.85
CA HIS A 80 34.89 7.36 21.00
C HIS A 80 33.84 8.44 21.32
N ARG A 81 34.00 9.02 22.51
CA ARG A 81 33.21 10.09 23.15
C ARG A 81 32.77 11.19 22.16
N ASN A 82 31.55 11.05 21.61
CA ASN A 82 30.63 12.09 21.07
C ASN A 82 29.59 11.54 20.05
N ASN A 83 29.32 10.24 20.01
CA ASN A 83 28.34 9.63 19.09
C ASN A 83 26.87 9.68 19.59
N GLN A 84 26.51 10.70 20.36
CA GLN A 84 25.13 10.93 20.75
C GLN A 84 24.37 11.56 19.59
N ILE A 85 23.53 10.77 18.91
CA ILE A 85 22.81 11.23 17.72
C ILE A 85 21.55 11.97 18.14
N PHE A 86 20.76 11.37 19.05
CA PHE A 86 19.65 11.99 19.78
C PHE A 86 19.91 11.87 21.29
N PRO A 87 19.16 12.59 22.15
CA PRO A 87 19.15 12.31 23.58
C PRO A 87 19.01 10.80 23.83
N GLU A 88 19.94 10.20 24.57
CA GLU A 88 19.99 8.77 24.92
C GLU A 88 20.16 7.76 23.75
N ILE A 89 20.29 8.20 22.49
CA ILE A 89 20.46 7.30 21.34
C ILE A 89 21.89 7.38 20.78
N THR A 90 22.57 6.24 20.80
CA THR A 90 23.92 6.06 20.25
C THR A 90 23.88 5.36 18.89
N LEU A 91 24.97 5.44 18.12
CA LEU A 91 25.08 4.75 16.83
C LEU A 91 24.89 3.24 16.98
N LYS A 92 25.38 2.65 18.07
CA LYS A 92 25.16 1.24 18.40
C LYS A 92 23.66 0.92 18.55
N THR A 93 22.93 1.75 19.30
CA THR A 93 21.48 1.60 19.47
C THR A 93 20.73 1.72 18.14
N VAL A 94 21.19 2.59 17.24
CA VAL A 94 20.63 2.70 15.88
C VAL A 94 20.88 1.42 15.09
N LEU A 95 22.09 0.86 15.13
CA LEU A 95 22.42 -0.39 14.45
C LEU A 95 21.62 -1.59 15.00
N ASP A 96 21.47 -1.68 16.32
CA ASP A 96 20.60 -2.67 16.94
C ASP A 96 19.15 -2.51 16.44
N SER A 97 18.69 -1.27 16.25
CA SER A 97 17.37 -0.97 15.69
C SER A 97 17.23 -1.35 14.21
N VAL A 98 18.31 -1.24 13.43
CA VAL A 98 18.38 -1.71 12.02
C VAL A 98 18.29 -3.22 11.97
N HIS A 99 19.09 -3.94 12.75
CA HIS A 99 18.99 -5.39 12.86
C HIS A 99 17.58 -5.82 13.27
N ASN A 100 17.02 -5.20 14.31
CA ASN A 100 15.66 -5.46 14.79
C ASN A 100 14.55 -5.09 13.79
N ALA A 101 14.83 -4.26 12.78
CA ALA A 101 13.91 -4.00 11.68
C ALA A 101 13.98 -5.12 10.63
N PHE A 102 15.18 -5.63 10.32
CA PHE A 102 15.37 -6.75 9.40
C PHE A 102 14.75 -8.04 9.93
N ILE A 103 14.88 -8.29 11.24
CA ILE A 103 14.29 -9.46 11.92
C ILE A 103 12.93 -9.16 12.57
N SER A 104 12.17 -8.19 12.06
CA SER A 104 10.81 -7.96 12.53
C SER A 104 9.81 -8.90 11.85
N GLU A 105 8.86 -9.44 12.61
CA GLU A 105 7.72 -10.14 11.98
C GLU A 105 6.84 -9.12 11.24
N ASN A 106 6.41 -9.46 10.03
CA ASN A 106 5.45 -8.66 9.23
C ASN A 106 4.01 -8.77 9.75
N SER A 107 3.84 -8.69 11.08
CA SER A 107 2.54 -8.57 11.71
C SER A 107 1.98 -7.16 11.47
N ASN A 108 1.26 -6.97 10.37
CA ASN A 108 0.44 -5.79 10.10
C ASN A 108 -0.79 -5.67 11.04
N ARG A 109 -0.77 -6.31 12.22
CA ARG A 109 -1.92 -6.40 13.14
C ARG A 109 -2.32 -5.05 13.73
N VAL A 110 -1.35 -4.19 14.01
CA VAL A 110 -1.60 -2.84 14.52
C VAL A 110 -1.43 -1.84 13.39
N ILE A 111 -2.52 -1.13 13.10
CA ILE A 111 -2.59 -0.12 12.05
C ILE A 111 -2.85 1.23 12.71
N TYR A 112 -2.10 2.22 12.28
CA TYR A 112 -2.25 3.60 12.69
C TYR A 112 -2.80 4.42 11.53
N GLN A 113 -3.60 5.42 11.85
CA GLN A 113 -4.16 6.36 10.89
C GLN A 113 -3.45 7.69 10.98
N LEU A 114 -3.04 8.23 9.82
CA LEU A 114 -2.62 9.61 9.68
C LEU A 114 -3.81 10.48 9.30
N VAL A 115 -4.13 11.44 10.16
CA VAL A 115 -5.23 12.37 9.97
C VAL A 115 -4.71 13.80 9.99
N LYS A 116 -5.09 14.57 8.98
CA LYS A 116 -4.88 16.02 8.98
C LYS A 116 -6.05 16.68 9.69
N LYS A 117 -5.81 17.14 10.91
CA LYS A 117 -6.81 17.87 11.70
C LYS A 117 -7.02 19.26 11.11
N THR A 118 -8.25 19.53 10.66
CA THR A 118 -8.66 20.86 10.17
C THR A 118 -9.82 21.38 11.00
N ASN A 119 -10.12 22.68 10.93
CA ASN A 119 -11.20 23.28 11.72
C ASN A 119 -12.61 22.78 11.33
N VAL A 120 -12.75 22.10 10.19
CA VAL A 120 -14.06 21.71 9.63
C VAL A 120 -14.25 20.19 9.70
N VAL A 121 -13.37 19.43 9.04
CA VAL A 121 -13.39 17.96 9.08
C VAL A 121 -11.96 17.42 9.00
N ASP A 122 -11.69 16.44 9.84
CA ASP A 122 -10.46 15.66 9.84
C ASP A 122 -10.28 14.94 8.49
N THR A 123 -9.18 15.23 7.79
CA THR A 123 -8.92 14.67 6.47
C THR A 123 -8.06 13.41 6.57
N TYR A 124 -8.58 12.28 6.08
CA TYR A 124 -7.84 11.03 5.96
C TYR A 124 -6.66 11.19 5.00
N VAL A 125 -5.45 10.94 5.48
CA VAL A 125 -4.23 10.98 4.64
C VAL A 125 -3.80 9.58 4.23
N GLY A 126 -3.81 8.64 5.17
CA GLY A 126 -3.39 7.26 4.94
C GLY A 126 -3.30 6.46 6.24
N VAL A 127 -2.91 5.21 6.12
CA VAL A 127 -2.61 4.32 7.24
C VAL A 127 -1.23 3.69 7.08
N PHE A 128 -0.69 3.21 8.18
CA PHE A 128 0.60 2.52 8.22
C PHE A 128 0.59 1.45 9.31
N SER A 129 1.35 0.38 9.11
CA SER A 129 1.51 -0.64 10.15
C SER A 129 2.52 -0.22 11.22
N GLU A 130 2.48 -0.91 12.35
CA GLU A 130 3.49 -0.76 13.40
C GLU A 130 4.91 -1.03 12.88
N ASN A 131 5.09 -2.03 12.00
CA ASN A 131 6.39 -2.31 11.41
C ASN A 131 6.89 -1.16 10.54
N GLN A 132 6.03 -0.60 9.69
CA GLN A 132 6.37 0.58 8.88
C GLN A 132 6.75 1.79 9.75
N LEU A 133 6.06 1.99 10.88
CA LEU A 133 6.41 3.05 11.83
C LEU A 133 7.78 2.80 12.46
N LYS A 134 8.08 1.56 12.86
CA LYS A 134 9.37 1.16 13.42
C LYS A 134 10.50 1.36 12.40
N MET A 135 10.33 0.88 11.16
CA MET A 135 11.28 1.10 10.07
C MET A 135 11.50 2.59 9.81
N THR A 136 10.43 3.39 9.76
CA THR A 136 10.53 4.85 9.56
C THR A 136 11.33 5.52 10.67
N LYS A 137 11.06 5.17 11.94
CA LYS A 137 11.85 5.68 13.06
C LYS A 137 13.32 5.31 12.88
N THR A 138 13.64 4.04 12.65
CA THR A 138 15.02 3.57 12.47
C THR A 138 15.73 4.28 11.31
N VAL A 139 15.09 4.40 10.15
CA VAL A 139 15.63 5.08 8.96
C VAL A 139 15.93 6.55 9.27
N ILE A 140 15.00 7.27 9.92
CA ILE A 140 15.20 8.67 10.28
C ILE A 140 16.38 8.83 11.24
N THR A 141 16.50 7.95 12.24
CA THR A 141 17.62 7.98 13.19
C THR A 141 18.95 7.65 12.50
N LEU A 142 18.95 6.71 11.56
CA LEU A 142 20.12 6.34 10.75
C LEU A 142 20.56 7.51 9.86
N LEU A 143 19.64 8.19 9.18
CA LEU A 143 19.94 9.38 8.40
C LEU A 143 20.50 10.50 9.27
N ALA A 144 19.87 10.78 10.42
CA ALA A 144 20.40 11.77 11.36
C ALA A 144 21.85 11.44 11.76
N SER A 145 22.15 10.15 11.98
CA SER A 145 23.51 9.68 12.28
C SER A 145 24.48 9.98 11.14
N TYR A 146 24.12 9.60 9.92
CA TYR A 146 24.94 9.84 8.73
C TYR A 146 25.26 11.33 8.56
N TYR A 147 24.22 12.18 8.48
CA TYR A 147 24.38 13.60 8.17
C TYR A 147 25.13 14.35 9.28
N LYS A 148 24.87 14.02 10.55
CA LYS A 148 25.53 14.64 11.71
C LYS A 148 27.00 14.26 11.82
N LEU A 149 27.35 12.98 11.59
CA LEU A 149 28.73 12.50 11.72
C LEU A 149 29.63 12.98 10.56
N HIS A 150 29.11 13.04 9.34
CA HIS A 150 29.92 13.42 8.17
C HIS A 150 30.14 14.92 8.04
N ASN A 151 29.21 15.75 8.51
CA ASN A 151 29.37 17.20 8.48
C ASN A 151 28.68 17.89 9.68
N PRO A 152 29.31 17.89 10.87
CA PRO A 152 28.74 18.50 12.07
C PRO A 152 28.47 20.00 11.92
N GLU A 153 29.26 20.70 11.11
CA GLU A 153 29.10 22.14 10.89
C GLU A 153 27.84 22.46 10.08
N LYS A 154 27.64 21.77 8.94
CA LYS A 154 26.40 21.88 8.16
C LYS A 154 25.20 21.43 8.97
N TRP A 155 25.32 20.34 9.73
CA TRP A 155 24.28 19.87 10.63
C TRP A 155 23.86 20.95 11.64
N ARG A 156 24.82 21.52 12.38
CA ARG A 156 24.53 22.55 13.39
C ARG A 156 23.96 23.82 12.77
N LYS A 157 24.40 24.19 11.57
CA LYS A 157 23.92 25.40 10.89
C LYS A 157 22.51 25.22 10.31
N GLN A 158 22.23 24.07 9.68
CA GLN A 158 20.95 23.82 9.01
C GLN A 158 19.86 23.28 9.94
N PHE A 159 20.19 22.46 10.93
CA PHE A 159 19.20 21.83 11.79
C PHE A 159 19.25 22.34 13.22
N ARG A 160 20.39 22.86 13.71
CA ARG A 160 20.61 23.29 15.10
C ARG A 160 20.58 22.14 16.12
N ASP A 161 19.50 21.36 16.13
CA ASP A 161 19.24 20.20 16.97
C ASP A 161 18.41 19.14 16.23
N GLU A 162 18.21 18.00 16.86
CA GLU A 162 17.50 16.87 16.28
C GLU A 162 16.00 17.12 16.11
N GLY A 163 15.38 17.92 16.98
CA GLY A 163 13.97 18.27 16.88
C GLY A 163 13.68 19.11 15.63
N ALA A 164 14.58 20.02 15.29
CA ALA A 164 14.50 20.79 14.06
C ALA A 164 14.83 19.97 12.80
N PHE A 165 15.71 18.95 12.89
CA PHE A 165 15.85 17.95 11.81
C PHE A 165 14.54 17.20 11.54
N LEU A 166 13.89 16.70 12.60
CA LEU A 166 12.59 16.02 12.47
C LEU A 166 11.52 16.96 11.89
N SER A 167 11.46 18.20 12.40
CA SER A 167 10.52 19.22 11.91
C SER A 167 10.75 19.54 10.43
N TYR A 168 12.00 19.55 9.99
CA TYR A 168 12.39 19.77 8.60
C TYR A 168 11.94 18.62 7.69
N LEU A 169 12.28 17.37 8.05
CA LEU A 169 11.84 16.20 7.29
C LEU A 169 10.32 16.14 7.14
N ALA A 170 9.63 16.53 8.20
CA ALA A 170 8.19 16.44 8.22
C ALA A 170 7.52 17.61 7.47
N LYS A 171 8.15 18.79 7.44
CA LYS A 171 7.80 19.88 6.50
C LYS A 171 7.94 19.44 5.03
N LEU A 172 8.96 18.65 4.68
CA LEU A 172 9.13 18.13 3.32
C LEU A 172 7.96 17.22 2.87
N GLN A 173 7.22 16.63 3.82
CA GLN A 173 6.06 15.80 3.49
C GLN A 173 4.79 16.62 3.17
N ASN A 174 4.73 17.92 3.51
CA ASN A 174 3.50 18.72 3.40
C ASN A 174 2.92 18.76 1.98
N ALA A 175 3.75 19.08 0.98
CA ALA A 175 3.31 19.11 -0.42
C ALA A 175 2.79 17.74 -0.88
N HIS A 176 3.42 16.66 -0.41
CA HIS A 176 2.97 15.29 -0.68
C HIS A 176 1.62 14.98 -0.02
N MET A 177 1.43 15.37 1.24
CA MET A 177 0.15 15.22 1.96
C MET A 177 -0.97 16.00 1.30
N ASN A 178 -0.69 17.20 0.80
CA ASN A 178 -1.67 18.07 0.14
C ASN A 178 -1.86 17.76 -1.36
N CYS A 179 -1.11 16.80 -1.92
CA CYS A 179 -1.09 16.50 -3.36
C CYS A 179 -0.71 17.70 -4.25
N GLU A 180 0.17 18.59 -3.75
CA GLU A 180 0.65 19.78 -4.45
C GLU A 180 1.76 19.41 -5.45
N VAL A 181 1.36 18.84 -6.59
CA VAL A 181 2.29 18.30 -7.61
C VAL A 181 3.29 19.36 -8.11
N LYS A 182 2.90 20.64 -8.16
CA LYS A 182 3.76 21.73 -8.62
C LYS A 182 4.94 21.99 -7.67
N GLU A 183 4.70 21.99 -6.37
CA GLU A 183 5.75 22.29 -5.37
C GLU A 183 6.78 21.15 -5.22
N ILE A 184 6.55 20.00 -5.84
CA ILE A 184 7.37 18.80 -5.68
C ILE A 184 8.42 18.74 -6.78
N GLY A 185 9.64 19.11 -6.42
CA GLY A 185 10.81 19.05 -7.32
C GLY A 185 11.14 20.38 -8.01
N GLU A 186 10.33 21.42 -7.84
CA GLU A 186 10.73 22.77 -8.19
C GLU A 186 11.96 23.17 -7.39
N SER A 187 12.99 23.64 -8.10
CA SER A 187 14.20 24.10 -7.45
C SER A 187 13.90 25.34 -6.63
N LYS A 188 14.25 25.29 -5.36
CA LYS A 188 14.06 26.40 -4.45
C LYS A 188 15.29 27.29 -4.58
N GLU A 189 15.20 28.34 -5.39
CA GLU A 189 16.29 29.30 -5.62
C GLU A 189 16.91 29.79 -4.31
N PHE A 190 16.09 30.05 -3.29
CA PHE A 190 16.58 30.46 -1.98
C PHE A 190 17.46 29.39 -1.30
N ILE A 191 17.23 28.11 -1.54
CA ILE A 191 18.03 27.00 -0.98
C ILE A 191 19.34 26.84 -1.76
N GLN A 192 19.37 27.10 -3.06
CA GLN A 192 20.60 27.00 -3.86
C GLN A 192 21.71 27.92 -3.31
N VAL A 193 21.35 29.10 -2.80
CA VAL A 193 22.27 30.06 -2.16
C VAL A 193 22.99 29.49 -0.92
N LEU A 194 22.45 28.41 -0.33
CA LEU A 194 23.04 27.77 0.85
C LEU A 194 24.18 26.80 0.50
N GLU A 195 24.27 26.35 -0.75
CA GLU A 195 25.28 25.39 -1.24
C GLU A 195 25.51 24.19 -0.29
N PHE A 196 24.43 23.63 0.26
CA PHE A 196 24.52 22.50 1.19
C PHE A 196 25.06 21.24 0.55
N LEU A 197 24.79 21.05 -0.74
CA LEU A 197 25.19 19.88 -1.49
C LEU A 197 26.39 20.20 -2.39
N PRO A 198 27.37 19.30 -2.52
CA PRO A 198 27.49 17.98 -1.87
C PRO A 198 27.64 18.04 -0.34
N TRP A 199 27.06 17.09 0.41
CA TRP A 199 26.97 17.20 1.88
C TRP A 199 28.35 17.17 2.55
N LYS A 200 29.26 16.32 2.06
CA LYS A 200 30.62 16.18 2.61
C LYS A 200 31.48 17.44 2.47
N ASN A 201 31.16 18.33 1.53
CA ASN A 201 31.96 19.54 1.30
C ASN A 201 31.83 20.53 2.48
N PRO A 202 32.86 21.32 2.80
CA PRO A 202 32.75 22.37 3.81
C PRO A 202 31.73 23.43 3.37
N LEU A 203 31.10 24.09 4.34
CA LEU A 203 30.16 25.16 4.04
C LEU A 203 30.93 26.43 3.65
N LYS A 204 30.58 27.07 2.53
CA LYS A 204 31.18 28.36 2.13
C LYS A 204 30.72 29.50 3.05
N GLU A 205 31.56 30.52 3.21
CA GLU A 205 31.30 31.68 4.06
C GLU A 205 30.03 32.44 3.62
N SER A 206 29.23 32.89 4.59
CA SER A 206 27.87 33.38 4.37
C SER A 206 27.78 34.89 4.16
N GLY A 207 27.03 35.33 3.13
CA GLY A 207 26.54 36.70 2.99
C GLY A 207 25.12 36.89 3.57
N GLU A 208 24.57 38.11 3.51
CA GLU A 208 23.24 38.44 4.06
C GLU A 208 22.09 37.59 3.47
N GLY A 209 22.16 37.26 2.17
CA GLY A 209 21.15 36.42 1.49
C GLY A 209 21.06 35.01 2.07
N THR A 210 22.19 34.45 2.50
CA THR A 210 22.30 33.12 3.11
C THR A 210 21.50 33.05 4.42
N SER A 211 21.59 34.07 5.28
CA SER A 211 20.86 34.13 6.56
C SER A 211 19.34 34.09 6.39
N ARG A 212 18.81 34.81 5.39
CA ARG A 212 17.38 34.78 5.06
C ARG A 212 16.95 33.41 4.53
N SER A 213 17.76 32.79 3.70
CA SER A 213 17.51 31.44 3.17
C SER A 213 17.49 30.37 4.26
N PHE A 214 18.41 30.44 5.22
CA PHE A 214 18.40 29.58 6.42
C PHE A 214 17.10 29.74 7.22
N ALA A 215 16.65 30.98 7.46
CA ALA A 215 15.39 31.22 8.18
C ALA A 215 14.17 30.62 7.45
N LEU A 216 14.15 30.69 6.11
CA LEU A 216 13.09 30.10 5.29
C LEU A 216 13.15 28.57 5.25
N SER A 217 14.36 27.99 5.20
CA SER A 217 14.56 26.52 5.20
C SER A 217 14.11 25.92 6.54
N LEU A 218 14.51 26.54 7.66
CA LEU A 218 14.21 26.14 9.03
C LEU A 218 12.81 26.49 9.52
N ARG A 219 12.02 27.24 8.74
CA ARG A 219 10.66 27.63 9.13
C ARG A 219 9.91 26.37 9.57
N PRO A 220 9.49 26.28 10.85
CA PRO A 220 8.88 25.07 11.38
C PRO A 220 7.64 24.76 10.57
N SER A 221 7.33 23.46 10.46
CA SER A 221 6.05 23.08 9.89
C SER A 221 4.93 23.75 10.67
N SER A 222 3.93 24.28 9.98
CA SER A 222 2.88 25.16 10.53
C SER A 222 1.97 24.50 11.57
N SER A 223 2.20 23.23 11.92
CA SER A 223 1.46 22.52 12.96
C SER A 223 2.25 22.50 14.26
N THR A 224 1.71 23.13 15.31
CA THR A 224 2.15 22.94 16.70
C THR A 224 1.52 21.69 17.36
N ARG A 225 0.79 20.85 16.59
CA ARG A 225 -0.06 19.76 17.09
C ARG A 225 0.33 18.38 16.57
N TRP A 226 1.63 18.11 16.40
CA TRP A 226 2.17 16.81 15.97
C TRP A 226 1.66 15.64 16.81
N ASN A 227 1.50 15.84 18.11
CA ASN A 227 1.10 14.82 19.08
C ASN A 227 -0.35 14.32 18.91
N THR A 228 -1.10 14.82 17.93
CA THR A 228 -2.53 14.53 17.76
C THR A 228 -2.91 14.00 16.39
N TRP A 229 -1.96 13.74 15.48
CA TRP A 229 -2.27 13.37 14.09
C TRP A 229 -2.19 11.87 13.80
N ILE A 230 -1.75 11.08 14.79
CA ILE A 230 -1.68 9.63 14.72
C ILE A 230 -2.68 9.08 15.73
N ASP A 231 -3.70 8.41 15.23
CA ASP A 231 -4.71 7.73 16.04
C ASP A 231 -4.68 6.22 15.73
N PRO A 232 -5.02 5.34 16.70
CA PRO A 232 -5.26 3.93 16.40
C PRO A 232 -6.33 3.81 15.30
N PHE A 233 -6.07 2.98 14.29
CA PHE A 233 -7.05 2.76 13.22
C PHE A 233 -8.08 1.74 13.67
N TYR A 234 -9.36 2.14 13.67
CA TYR A 234 -10.49 1.24 13.88
C TYR A 234 -11.17 0.99 12.54
N MET A 235 -11.28 -0.27 12.14
CA MET A 235 -12.06 -0.64 10.97
C MET A 235 -13.53 -0.29 11.23
N GLY A 236 -14.09 0.57 10.38
CA GLY A 236 -15.48 1.00 10.49
C GLY A 236 -16.47 -0.15 10.30
N THR A 237 -17.75 0.12 10.53
CA THR A 237 -18.83 -0.82 10.23
C THR A 237 -18.85 -1.17 8.73
N PRO A 238 -19.26 -2.40 8.36
CA PRO A 238 -19.45 -2.77 6.96
C PRO A 238 -20.31 -1.76 6.21
N ALA A 239 -19.99 -1.56 4.93
CA ALA A 239 -20.72 -0.68 4.03
C ALA A 239 -22.21 -1.04 3.94
N ILE A 240 -23.11 -0.08 4.18
CA ILE A 240 -24.55 -0.23 3.91
C ILE A 240 -24.83 0.39 2.54
N VAL A 241 -25.01 -0.46 1.54
CA VAL A 241 -25.05 -0.05 0.13
C VAL A 241 -26.41 -0.33 -0.48
N ALA A 242 -26.96 0.65 -1.20
CA ALA A 242 -28.26 0.53 -1.85
C ALA A 242 -28.24 -0.44 -3.05
N ASP A 243 -29.37 -1.12 -3.31
CA ASP A 243 -29.54 -2.09 -4.40
C ASP A 243 -29.17 -1.52 -5.80
N GLU A 244 -29.35 -0.22 -6.04
CA GLU A 244 -28.98 0.45 -7.29
C GLU A 244 -27.46 0.44 -7.56
N VAL A 245 -26.65 0.46 -6.50
CA VAL A 245 -25.18 0.40 -6.61
C VAL A 245 -24.76 -1.01 -6.98
N TRP A 246 -25.32 -2.03 -6.32
CA TRP A 246 -25.06 -3.43 -6.66
C TRP A 246 -25.54 -3.76 -8.07
N ALA A 247 -26.69 -3.22 -8.48
CA ALA A 247 -27.17 -3.29 -9.86
C ALA A 247 -26.16 -2.69 -10.86
N THR A 248 -25.53 -1.57 -10.51
CA THR A 248 -24.50 -0.92 -11.34
C THR A 248 -23.25 -1.80 -11.46
N ILE A 249 -22.79 -2.41 -10.37
CA ILE A 249 -21.60 -3.28 -10.35
C ILE A 249 -21.88 -4.58 -11.10
N SER A 250 -23.07 -5.18 -10.93
CA SER A 250 -23.48 -6.41 -11.60
C SER A 250 -23.43 -6.30 -13.13
N LEU A 251 -23.70 -5.11 -13.67
CA LEU A 251 -23.63 -4.88 -15.11
C LEU A 251 -22.22 -4.87 -15.70
N ILE A 252 -21.16 -4.88 -14.89
CA ILE A 252 -19.78 -5.06 -15.37
C ILE A 252 -19.66 -6.37 -16.17
N GLU A 253 -20.20 -7.47 -15.63
CA GLU A 253 -20.18 -8.80 -16.27
C GLU A 253 -20.77 -8.77 -17.69
N ARG A 254 -21.84 -7.99 -17.88
CA ARG A 254 -22.53 -7.90 -19.18
C ARG A 254 -21.82 -7.00 -20.18
N GLY A 255 -20.99 -6.06 -19.71
CA GLY A 255 -20.18 -5.19 -20.56
C GLY A 255 -18.94 -5.88 -21.13
N ASP A 256 -18.59 -7.05 -20.59
CA ASP A 256 -17.25 -7.64 -20.72
C ASP A 256 -17.26 -9.12 -21.13
N GLN A 257 -18.13 -9.48 -22.07
CA GLN A 257 -18.08 -10.80 -22.73
C GLN A 257 -16.73 -11.04 -23.43
N ASN A 258 -15.98 -9.98 -23.74
CA ASN A 258 -14.65 -10.06 -24.32
C ASN A 258 -13.61 -10.60 -23.33
N VAL A 259 -13.64 -10.18 -22.05
CA VAL A 259 -12.74 -10.72 -21.02
C VAL A 259 -12.89 -12.24 -20.88
N ILE A 260 -14.11 -12.77 -20.90
CA ILE A 260 -14.31 -14.24 -20.83
C ILE A 260 -13.68 -14.94 -22.04
N ALA A 261 -13.71 -14.31 -23.22
CA ALA A 261 -13.11 -14.84 -24.44
C ALA A 261 -11.57 -14.72 -24.44
N GLU A 262 -11.05 -13.56 -24.03
CA GLU A 262 -9.62 -13.25 -23.93
C GLU A 262 -8.94 -14.14 -22.88
N ASP A 263 -9.60 -14.36 -21.74
CA ASP A 263 -9.07 -15.15 -20.64
C ASP A 263 -9.41 -16.65 -20.73
N ALA A 264 -10.07 -17.11 -21.80
CA ALA A 264 -10.59 -18.47 -21.87
C ALA A 264 -9.55 -19.55 -21.51
N ASN A 265 -8.29 -19.36 -21.95
CA ASN A 265 -7.18 -20.27 -21.67
C ASN A 265 -6.81 -20.38 -20.19
N ALA A 266 -6.97 -19.30 -19.41
CA ALA A 266 -6.68 -19.27 -17.98
C ALA A 266 -7.93 -19.57 -17.14
N LEU A 267 -9.09 -19.06 -17.56
CA LEU A 267 -10.36 -19.21 -16.87
C LEU A 267 -10.87 -20.66 -16.90
N ILE A 268 -10.76 -21.38 -18.03
CA ILE A 268 -11.23 -22.77 -18.13
C ILE A 268 -10.54 -23.68 -17.10
N PRO A 269 -9.19 -23.70 -16.98
CA PRO A 269 -8.51 -24.43 -15.91
C PRO A 269 -8.96 -24.03 -14.50
N ALA A 270 -9.16 -22.74 -14.25
CA ALA A 270 -9.64 -22.26 -12.95
C ALA A 270 -11.05 -22.79 -12.63
N LEU A 271 -11.97 -22.77 -13.60
CA LEU A 271 -13.33 -23.28 -13.44
C LEU A 271 -13.39 -24.80 -13.23
N ARG A 272 -12.45 -25.56 -13.80
CA ARG A 272 -12.35 -27.02 -13.56
C ARG A 272 -12.12 -27.35 -12.08
N ARG A 273 -11.52 -26.44 -11.31
CA ARG A 273 -11.30 -26.61 -9.86
C ARG A 273 -12.63 -26.62 -9.08
N PHE A 274 -13.69 -26.04 -9.64
CA PHE A 274 -15.03 -26.01 -9.06
C PHE A 274 -15.97 -27.09 -9.65
N GLU A 275 -15.46 -28.00 -10.47
CA GLU A 275 -16.25 -29.08 -11.06
C GLU A 275 -16.43 -30.26 -10.12
N ARG A 276 -17.64 -30.83 -10.11
CA ARG A 276 -17.88 -32.10 -9.44
C ARG A 276 -17.39 -33.25 -10.33
N ASN A 277 -16.14 -33.65 -10.13
CA ASN A 277 -15.54 -34.80 -10.81
C ASN A 277 -14.91 -35.74 -9.79
N ARG A 278 -14.91 -37.07 -10.06
CA ARG A 278 -14.29 -38.09 -9.20
C ARG A 278 -12.80 -37.87 -8.99
N THR A 279 -12.13 -37.16 -9.90
CA THR A 279 -10.70 -36.83 -9.83
C THR A 279 -10.43 -35.43 -9.26
N ASN A 280 -11.45 -34.60 -9.04
CA ASN A 280 -11.27 -33.25 -8.51
C ASN A 280 -11.21 -33.30 -6.97
N THR A 281 -10.04 -33.00 -6.41
CA THR A 281 -9.77 -32.98 -4.98
C THR A 281 -9.71 -31.57 -4.38
N PHE A 282 -9.93 -30.52 -5.19
CA PHE A 282 -9.84 -29.12 -4.74
C PHE A 282 -10.94 -28.73 -3.75
N LEU A 283 -12.13 -29.34 -3.84
CA LEU A 283 -13.26 -29.10 -2.94
C LEU A 283 -13.56 -30.35 -2.11
N SER A 284 -13.74 -30.16 -0.81
CA SER A 284 -13.92 -31.26 0.13
C SER A 284 -15.23 -32.04 -0.10
N PRO A 285 -15.27 -33.35 0.21
CA PRO A 285 -16.52 -34.12 0.18
C PRO A 285 -17.62 -33.52 1.08
N ALA A 286 -17.21 -32.89 2.20
CA ALA A 286 -18.13 -32.22 3.11
C ALA A 286 -18.81 -31.00 2.47
N PHE A 287 -18.07 -30.22 1.68
CA PHE A 287 -18.63 -29.11 0.90
C PHE A 287 -19.66 -29.61 -0.11
N TRP A 288 -19.35 -30.67 -0.86
CA TRP A 288 -20.28 -31.23 -1.85
C TRP A 288 -21.54 -31.82 -1.22
N LYS A 289 -21.40 -32.50 -0.08
CA LYS A 289 -22.56 -32.99 0.68
C LYS A 289 -23.47 -31.83 1.11
N MET A 290 -22.90 -30.75 1.61
CA MET A 290 -23.67 -29.55 1.98
C MET A 290 -24.33 -28.88 0.76
N CYS A 291 -23.67 -28.87 -0.40
CA CYS A 291 -24.30 -28.38 -1.64
C CYS A 291 -25.50 -29.24 -2.04
N ASP A 292 -25.40 -30.57 -1.91
CA ASP A 292 -26.51 -31.49 -2.17
C ASP A 292 -27.69 -31.24 -1.21
N ASP A 293 -27.41 -31.14 0.09
CA ASP A 293 -28.41 -30.85 1.13
C ASP A 293 -29.14 -29.53 0.87
N ARG A 294 -28.41 -28.53 0.34
CA ARG A 294 -28.92 -27.21 0.00
C ARG A 294 -29.41 -27.09 -1.46
N LYS A 295 -29.33 -28.14 -2.28
CA LYS A 295 -29.70 -28.10 -3.72
C LYS A 295 -28.93 -27.03 -4.54
N ILE A 296 -27.67 -26.79 -4.21
CA ILE A 296 -26.78 -25.90 -4.97
C ILE A 296 -26.13 -26.69 -6.11
N SER A 297 -26.32 -26.23 -7.34
CA SER A 297 -25.73 -26.84 -8.53
C SER A 297 -24.27 -26.39 -8.77
N SER A 298 -23.47 -27.25 -9.41
CA SER A 298 -22.10 -26.90 -9.83
C SER A 298 -22.09 -25.69 -10.79
N ASN A 299 -23.13 -25.54 -11.62
CA ASN A 299 -23.26 -24.40 -12.52
C ASN A 299 -23.42 -23.07 -11.77
N GLN A 300 -24.11 -23.05 -10.62
CA GLN A 300 -24.22 -21.86 -9.78
C GLN A 300 -22.86 -21.45 -9.21
N ILE A 301 -22.06 -22.42 -8.76
CA ILE A 301 -20.70 -22.18 -8.23
C ILE A 301 -19.79 -21.65 -9.34
N LYS A 302 -19.84 -22.23 -10.54
CA LYS A 302 -19.09 -21.75 -11.70
C LYS A 302 -19.48 -20.33 -12.10
N SER A 303 -20.78 -20.04 -12.17
CA SER A 303 -21.27 -18.69 -12.49
C SER A 303 -20.76 -17.66 -11.48
N PHE A 304 -20.72 -18.03 -10.21
CA PHE A 304 -20.18 -17.19 -9.16
C PHE A 304 -18.65 -16.98 -9.28
N SER A 305 -17.89 -18.04 -9.60
CA SER A 305 -16.45 -17.93 -9.86
C SER A 305 -16.14 -17.05 -11.08
N ILE A 306 -16.94 -17.15 -12.16
CA ILE A 306 -16.85 -16.27 -13.33
C ILE A 306 -17.11 -14.82 -12.93
N LEU A 307 -18.15 -14.56 -12.14
CA LEU A 307 -18.46 -13.21 -11.68
C LEU A 307 -17.30 -12.59 -10.88
N ILE A 308 -16.70 -13.35 -9.97
CA ILE A 308 -15.50 -12.90 -9.24
C ILE A 308 -14.37 -12.59 -10.21
N TRP A 309 -14.11 -13.49 -11.16
CA TRP A 309 -13.05 -13.31 -12.14
C TRP A 309 -13.23 -12.00 -12.91
N VAL A 310 -14.42 -11.77 -13.48
CA VAL A 310 -14.71 -10.59 -14.30
C VAL A 310 -14.67 -9.29 -13.48
N LEU A 311 -15.22 -9.28 -12.26
CA LEU A 311 -15.11 -8.10 -11.39
C LEU A 311 -13.66 -7.78 -11.03
N ASN A 312 -12.84 -8.81 -10.81
CA ASN A 312 -11.42 -8.65 -10.54
C ASN A 312 -10.65 -8.21 -11.78
N SER A 313 -10.98 -8.73 -12.96
CA SER A 313 -10.40 -8.30 -14.25
C SER A 313 -10.60 -6.80 -14.45
N ALA A 314 -11.84 -6.32 -14.28
CA ALA A 314 -12.18 -4.91 -14.44
C ALA A 314 -11.46 -4.01 -13.41
N LEU A 315 -11.23 -4.52 -12.19
CA LEU A 315 -10.45 -3.82 -11.18
C LEU A 315 -8.96 -3.75 -11.56
N ILE A 316 -8.38 -4.85 -12.01
CA ILE A 316 -6.98 -4.95 -12.42
C ILE A 316 -6.70 -4.13 -13.70
N GLU A 317 -7.64 -4.09 -14.64
CA GLU A 317 -7.57 -3.22 -15.82
C GLU A 317 -7.58 -1.74 -15.40
N ALA A 318 -8.41 -1.38 -14.41
CA ALA A 318 -8.38 -0.05 -13.82
C ALA A 318 -7.07 0.27 -13.09
N PHE A 319 -6.27 -0.73 -12.72
CA PHE A 319 -4.90 -0.58 -12.22
C PHE A 319 -3.85 -0.44 -13.33
N GLY A 320 -4.23 -0.54 -14.60
CA GLY A 320 -3.30 -0.42 -15.74
C GLY A 320 -2.59 -1.73 -16.10
N TYR A 321 -3.23 -2.87 -15.85
CA TYR A 321 -2.73 -4.19 -16.23
C TYR A 321 -3.65 -4.82 -17.27
N ALA A 322 -3.08 -5.63 -18.16
CA ALA A 322 -3.80 -6.36 -19.20
C ALA A 322 -3.72 -7.88 -18.95
N ALA A 323 -4.52 -8.65 -19.67
CA ALA A 323 -4.60 -10.11 -19.50
C ALA A 323 -3.26 -10.83 -19.77
N GLU A 324 -2.39 -10.22 -20.59
CA GLU A 324 -1.07 -10.75 -20.93
C GLU A 324 -0.03 -10.54 -19.81
N ASP A 325 -0.31 -9.66 -18.84
CA ASP A 325 0.61 -9.41 -17.75
C ASP A 325 0.69 -10.62 -16.80
N PRO A 326 1.88 -11.12 -16.43
CA PRO A 326 2.00 -12.22 -15.48
C PRO A 326 1.32 -11.93 -14.14
N ALA A 327 1.42 -10.69 -13.66
CA ALA A 327 0.81 -10.24 -12.41
C ALA A 327 -0.73 -10.28 -12.44
N TYR A 328 -1.34 -10.12 -13.62
CA TYR A 328 -2.80 -10.24 -13.80
C TYR A 328 -3.25 -11.68 -13.49
N LEU A 329 -2.62 -12.66 -14.14
CA LEU A 329 -2.96 -14.07 -13.95
C LEU A 329 -2.62 -14.57 -12.56
N GLU A 330 -1.50 -14.09 -11.99
CA GLU A 330 -1.13 -14.42 -10.61
C GLU A 330 -2.25 -13.97 -9.66
N GLU A 331 -2.66 -12.71 -9.71
CA GLU A 331 -3.69 -12.18 -8.80
C GLU A 331 -5.06 -12.86 -9.00
N GLN A 332 -5.44 -13.19 -10.23
CA GLN A 332 -6.65 -13.96 -10.49
C GLN A 332 -6.64 -15.34 -9.83
N ASN A 333 -5.55 -16.10 -10.01
CA ASN A 333 -5.43 -17.44 -9.41
C ASN A 333 -5.44 -17.38 -7.88
N LEU A 334 -4.74 -16.41 -7.33
CA LEU A 334 -4.64 -16.13 -5.91
C LEU A 334 -6.02 -15.83 -5.28
N LEU A 335 -6.90 -15.11 -5.98
CA LEU A 335 -8.27 -14.87 -5.54
C LEU A 335 -9.15 -16.13 -5.60
N GLN A 336 -8.98 -16.96 -6.65
CA GLN A 336 -9.67 -18.25 -6.74
C GLN A 336 -9.22 -19.24 -5.66
N ASP A 337 -7.93 -19.21 -5.28
CA ASP A 337 -7.39 -20.01 -4.17
C ASP A 337 -8.02 -19.62 -2.83
N ASP A 338 -8.15 -18.32 -2.56
CA ASP A 338 -8.82 -17.83 -1.36
C ASP A 338 -10.29 -18.24 -1.34
N MET A 339 -10.98 -18.23 -2.48
CA MET A 339 -12.36 -18.72 -2.59
C MET A 339 -12.44 -20.21 -2.26
N LEU A 340 -11.57 -21.04 -2.82
CA LEU A 340 -11.52 -22.47 -2.53
C LEU A 340 -11.21 -22.75 -1.06
N SER A 341 -10.28 -21.98 -0.48
CA SER A 341 -9.94 -22.07 0.95
C SER A 341 -11.18 -21.79 1.81
N ILE A 342 -11.93 -20.73 1.52
CA ILE A 342 -13.15 -20.37 2.25
C ILE A 342 -14.22 -21.46 2.12
N LEU A 343 -14.47 -21.97 0.91
CA LEU A 343 -15.47 -23.02 0.67
C LEU A 343 -15.11 -24.34 1.37
N ASN A 344 -13.83 -24.60 1.60
CA ASN A 344 -13.35 -25.77 2.34
C ASN A 344 -13.24 -25.55 3.85
N SER A 345 -13.12 -24.31 4.31
CA SER A 345 -12.94 -23.97 5.72
C SER A 345 -14.23 -24.09 6.53
N ARG A 346 -14.11 -24.49 7.80
CA ARG A 346 -15.22 -24.54 8.77
C ARG A 346 -15.03 -23.62 9.99
N GLU A 347 -13.90 -22.93 10.12
CA GLU A 347 -13.38 -22.56 11.46
C GLU A 347 -13.06 -21.07 11.72
N ASP A 348 -13.37 -20.13 10.81
CA ASP A 348 -13.09 -18.70 11.07
C ASP A 348 -14.38 -17.86 11.13
N ARG A 349 -14.55 -17.02 12.16
CA ARG A 349 -15.77 -16.20 12.34
C ARG A 349 -15.93 -15.15 11.25
N ALA A 350 -14.81 -14.61 10.74
CA ALA A 350 -14.83 -13.70 9.60
C ALA A 350 -15.19 -14.44 8.30
N SER A 351 -14.79 -15.71 8.16
CA SER A 351 -15.22 -16.55 7.06
C SER A 351 -16.68 -16.98 7.20
N GLU A 352 -17.21 -17.22 8.41
CA GLU A 352 -18.60 -17.62 8.63
C GLU A 352 -19.61 -16.62 8.06
N ALA A 353 -19.43 -15.32 8.27
CA ALA A 353 -20.32 -14.29 7.72
C ALA A 353 -20.25 -14.24 6.18
N LEU A 354 -19.03 -14.30 5.63
CA LEU A 354 -18.80 -14.33 4.18
C LEU A 354 -19.38 -15.60 3.54
N VAL A 355 -19.19 -16.75 4.19
CA VAL A 355 -19.75 -18.06 3.81
C VAL A 355 -21.27 -18.03 3.85
N GLY A 356 -21.85 -17.40 4.87
CA GLY A 356 -23.28 -17.16 4.98
C GLY A 356 -23.83 -16.33 3.82
N LEU A 357 -23.17 -15.24 3.46
CA LEU A 357 -23.52 -14.40 2.31
C LEU A 357 -23.36 -15.15 0.98
N LEU A 358 -22.25 -15.86 0.79
CA LEU A 358 -21.99 -16.71 -0.36
C LEU A 358 -23.14 -17.70 -0.58
N PHE A 359 -23.47 -18.50 0.44
CA PHE A 359 -24.55 -19.47 0.30
C PHE A 359 -25.90 -18.82 0.14
N SER A 360 -26.19 -17.72 0.83
CA SER A 360 -27.45 -16.98 0.64
C SER A 360 -27.61 -16.49 -0.80
N SER A 361 -26.52 -16.04 -1.42
CA SER A 361 -26.52 -15.59 -2.81
C SER A 361 -26.73 -16.75 -3.80
N LEU A 362 -26.07 -17.89 -3.57
CA LEU A 362 -26.20 -19.09 -4.41
C LEU A 362 -27.61 -19.71 -4.31
N MET A 363 -28.22 -19.62 -3.14
CA MET A 363 -29.56 -20.14 -2.85
C MET A 363 -30.70 -19.21 -3.29
N CYS A 364 -30.40 -17.96 -3.62
CA CYS A 364 -31.43 -17.00 -3.99
C CYS A 364 -32.13 -17.42 -5.28
N GLN A 365 -33.44 -17.61 -5.20
CA GLN A 365 -34.28 -17.87 -6.37
C GLN A 365 -34.50 -16.58 -7.17
N GLU A 366 -34.63 -16.72 -8.48
CA GLU A 366 -34.82 -15.57 -9.35
C GLU A 366 -36.19 -14.92 -9.11
N THR A 367 -36.19 -13.62 -8.85
CA THR A 367 -37.40 -12.86 -8.56
C THR A 367 -37.88 -12.10 -9.81
N ILE A 368 -39.20 -11.95 -9.96
CA ILE A 368 -39.81 -11.12 -11.02
C ILE A 368 -39.36 -9.65 -10.90
N ARG A 369 -39.16 -9.16 -9.67
CA ARG A 369 -38.71 -7.79 -9.41
C ARG A 369 -37.34 -7.54 -10.05
N LYS A 370 -37.28 -6.50 -10.87
CA LYS A 370 -36.06 -6.00 -11.52
C LYS A 370 -35.61 -4.70 -10.88
N TYR A 371 -34.31 -4.50 -10.82
CA TYR A 371 -33.64 -3.35 -10.21
C TYR A 371 -32.89 -2.58 -11.29
N GLN A 372 -32.97 -1.25 -11.18
CA GLN A 372 -32.32 -0.32 -12.10
C GLN A 372 -30.95 0.09 -11.53
N PRO A 373 -29.92 0.24 -12.37
CA PRO A 373 -28.64 0.80 -11.94
C PRO A 373 -28.74 2.32 -11.76
N VAL A 374 -27.69 2.93 -11.21
CA VAL A 374 -27.61 4.38 -10.92
C VAL A 374 -27.66 5.24 -12.19
N PHE A 375 -27.34 4.68 -13.35
CA PHE A 375 -27.35 5.39 -14.63
C PHE A 375 -28.51 4.94 -15.51
N LYS A 376 -29.04 5.85 -16.33
CA LYS A 376 -30.15 5.54 -17.25
C LYS A 376 -29.73 4.50 -18.29
N THR A 377 -30.37 3.34 -18.27
CA THR A 377 -30.20 2.25 -19.24
C THR A 377 -31.48 1.41 -19.30
N ASN A 378 -31.62 0.61 -20.37
CA ASN A 378 -32.68 -0.39 -20.48
C ASN A 378 -32.31 -1.70 -19.75
N ASN A 379 -31.05 -1.85 -19.36
CA ASN A 379 -30.57 -3.04 -18.66
C ASN A 379 -31.02 -3.04 -17.21
N THR A 380 -31.65 -4.13 -16.80
CA THR A 380 -32.04 -4.36 -15.41
C THR A 380 -31.44 -5.64 -14.88
N VAL A 381 -31.34 -5.75 -13.56
CA VAL A 381 -30.84 -6.94 -12.87
C VAL A 381 -31.87 -7.48 -11.89
N SER A 382 -31.78 -8.77 -11.61
CA SER A 382 -32.60 -9.49 -10.63
C SER A 382 -32.05 -9.33 -9.21
N LYS A 383 -32.84 -9.69 -8.19
CA LYS A 383 -32.34 -9.72 -6.80
C LYS A 383 -31.21 -10.73 -6.62
N ARG A 384 -31.26 -11.86 -7.33
CA ARG A 384 -30.21 -12.88 -7.32
C ARG A 384 -28.88 -12.31 -7.81
N GLU A 385 -28.88 -11.58 -8.93
CA GLU A 385 -27.68 -10.93 -9.46
C GLU A 385 -27.09 -9.90 -8.48
N ILE A 386 -27.94 -9.14 -7.79
CA ILE A 386 -27.52 -8.22 -6.72
C ILE A 386 -26.80 -8.98 -5.61
N LEU A 387 -27.41 -10.04 -5.08
CA LEU A 387 -26.82 -10.81 -3.98
C LEU A 387 -25.54 -11.53 -4.38
N MET A 388 -25.46 -12.05 -5.61
CA MET A 388 -24.23 -12.66 -6.13
C MET A 388 -23.13 -11.60 -6.25
N THR A 389 -23.46 -10.41 -6.75
CA THR A 389 -22.50 -9.31 -6.89
C THR A 389 -21.98 -8.82 -5.55
N GLU A 390 -22.87 -8.70 -4.55
CA GLU A 390 -22.50 -8.35 -3.18
C GLU A 390 -21.55 -9.41 -2.58
N ALA A 391 -21.91 -10.70 -2.66
CA ALA A 391 -21.08 -11.77 -2.15
C ALA A 391 -19.71 -11.86 -2.86
N ALA A 392 -19.68 -11.68 -4.19
CA ALA A 392 -18.44 -11.64 -4.98
C ALA A 392 -17.55 -10.44 -4.58
N THR A 393 -18.16 -9.27 -4.38
CA THR A 393 -17.44 -8.07 -3.93
C THR A 393 -16.85 -8.28 -2.53
N LYS A 394 -17.60 -8.88 -1.60
CA LYS A 394 -17.11 -9.22 -0.26
C LYS A 394 -15.97 -10.24 -0.29
N MET A 395 -16.01 -11.19 -1.23
CA MET A 395 -14.91 -12.14 -1.47
C MET A 395 -13.65 -11.42 -1.93
N MET A 396 -13.77 -10.45 -2.85
CA MET A 396 -12.65 -9.60 -3.26
C MET A 396 -12.11 -8.75 -2.10
N VAL A 397 -12.99 -8.15 -1.29
CA VAL A 397 -12.58 -7.38 -0.09
C VAL A 397 -11.77 -8.27 0.84
N TYR A 398 -12.27 -9.47 1.17
CA TYR A 398 -11.56 -10.43 2.02
C TYR A 398 -10.16 -10.73 1.48
N HIS A 399 -10.06 -11.07 0.19
CA HIS A 399 -8.80 -11.41 -0.46
C HIS A 399 -7.77 -10.27 -0.38
N TYR A 400 -8.15 -9.07 -0.80
CA TYR A 400 -7.23 -7.93 -0.83
C TYR A 400 -6.83 -7.45 0.59
N GLN A 401 -7.75 -7.53 1.56
CA GLN A 401 -7.45 -7.21 2.96
C GLN A 401 -6.52 -8.24 3.61
N LYS A 402 -6.78 -9.54 3.40
CA LYS A 402 -5.97 -10.64 3.95
C LYS A 402 -4.51 -10.54 3.52
N ARG A 403 -4.26 -10.14 2.28
CA ARG A 403 -2.92 -10.06 1.69
C ARG A 403 -2.18 -8.79 2.09
N ASN A 404 -2.82 -7.64 1.99
CA ASN A 404 -2.21 -6.37 2.34
C ASN A 404 -3.26 -5.33 2.76
N ILE A 405 -3.67 -5.40 4.02
CA ILE A 405 -4.66 -4.47 4.59
C ILE A 405 -4.19 -3.02 4.54
N VAL A 406 -2.89 -2.75 4.70
CA VAL A 406 -2.34 -1.38 4.66
C VAL A 406 -2.48 -0.79 3.26
N LYS A 407 -2.12 -1.55 2.22
CA LYS A 407 -2.30 -1.16 0.81
C LYS A 407 -3.78 -0.95 0.49
N TRP A 408 -4.63 -1.88 0.93
CA TRP A 408 -6.08 -1.79 0.72
C TRP A 408 -6.68 -0.53 1.33
N LEU A 409 -6.37 -0.23 2.59
CA LEU A 409 -6.83 1.00 3.26
C LEU A 409 -6.21 2.24 2.62
N ASN A 410 -4.93 2.23 2.26
CA ASN A 410 -4.30 3.36 1.59
C ASN A 410 -4.85 3.63 0.19
N LEU A 411 -5.41 2.63 -0.49
CA LEU A 411 -6.05 2.78 -1.80
C LEU A 411 -7.53 3.15 -1.66
N PHE A 412 -8.30 2.39 -0.89
CA PHE A 412 -9.75 2.48 -0.82
C PHE A 412 -10.30 3.21 0.40
N LYS A 413 -9.47 3.45 1.43
CA LYS A 413 -9.82 4.00 2.75
C LYS A 413 -10.67 3.05 3.60
N ASP A 414 -11.74 2.53 3.04
CA ASP A 414 -12.73 1.69 3.70
C ASP A 414 -13.50 0.86 2.65
N GLU A 415 -14.45 0.05 3.12
CA GLU A 415 -15.22 -0.84 2.25
C GLU A 415 -16.15 -0.05 1.31
N ASP A 416 -16.73 1.04 1.81
CA ASP A 416 -17.52 1.97 1.00
C ASP A 416 -16.70 2.54 -0.16
N GLY A 417 -15.44 2.88 0.07
CA GLY A 417 -14.52 3.34 -0.97
C GLY A 417 -14.21 2.27 -2.01
N PHE A 418 -14.07 1.00 -1.60
CA PHE A 418 -13.89 -0.14 -2.51
C PHE A 418 -15.12 -0.33 -3.42
N VAL A 419 -16.31 -0.41 -2.82
CA VAL A 419 -17.59 -0.56 -3.55
C VAL A 419 -17.83 0.63 -4.48
N ASN A 420 -17.54 1.86 -4.03
CA ASN A 420 -17.62 3.05 -4.87
C ASN A 420 -16.64 3.03 -6.04
N GLY A 421 -15.46 2.43 -5.86
CA GLY A 421 -14.49 2.15 -6.92
C GLY A 421 -15.08 1.27 -8.02
N LEU A 422 -15.62 0.10 -7.64
CA LEU A 422 -16.29 -0.82 -8.58
C LEU A 422 -17.51 -0.17 -9.25
N LYS A 423 -18.34 0.57 -8.49
CA LYS A 423 -19.47 1.33 -9.06
C LYS A 423 -19.03 2.29 -10.16
N ARG A 424 -17.89 2.96 -9.98
CA ARG A 424 -17.34 3.89 -10.98
C ARG A 424 -16.84 3.17 -12.22
N ILE A 425 -16.19 2.02 -12.04
CA ILE A 425 -15.78 1.14 -13.12
C ILE A 425 -17.02 0.73 -13.94
N GLY A 426 -18.06 0.18 -13.29
CA GLY A 426 -19.32 -0.18 -13.96
C GLY A 426 -19.97 0.99 -14.70
N ASN A 427 -20.01 2.17 -14.10
CA ASN A 427 -20.50 3.40 -14.76
C ASN A 427 -19.69 3.78 -16.02
N ARG A 428 -18.38 3.54 -16.04
CA ARG A 428 -17.50 3.83 -17.18
C ARG A 428 -17.63 2.78 -18.27
N MET A 429 -17.85 1.52 -17.90
CA MET A 429 -18.00 0.37 -18.79
C MET A 429 -19.37 0.29 -19.48
N ARG A 430 -20.34 1.15 -19.10
CA ARG A 430 -21.67 1.19 -19.74
C ARG A 430 -21.67 1.36 -21.27
N SER A 431 -20.57 1.84 -21.86
CA SER A 431 -20.36 1.88 -23.31
C SER A 431 -18.87 1.83 -23.64
N ARG A 432 -18.52 1.23 -24.80
CA ARG A 432 -17.13 1.18 -25.30
C ARG A 432 -16.48 2.56 -25.38
N ARG A 433 -17.23 3.59 -25.79
CA ARG A 433 -16.73 4.97 -25.90
C ARG A 433 -16.39 5.57 -24.54
N THR A 434 -17.23 5.38 -23.53
CA THR A 434 -16.95 5.89 -22.17
C THR A 434 -15.80 5.13 -21.53
N HIS A 435 -15.71 3.82 -21.79
CA HIS A 435 -14.63 2.99 -21.29
C HIS A 435 -13.28 3.43 -21.86
N TRP A 436 -13.18 3.54 -23.18
CA TRP A 436 -11.96 3.98 -23.87
C TRP A 436 -11.51 5.39 -23.45
N LYS A 437 -12.45 6.34 -23.30
CA LYS A 437 -12.15 7.69 -22.80
C LYS A 437 -11.57 7.71 -21.39
N PHE A 438 -11.90 6.70 -20.58
CA PHE A 438 -11.34 6.54 -19.26
C PHE A 438 -9.97 5.84 -19.32
N LEU A 439 -9.86 4.71 -20.01
CA LEU A 439 -8.61 3.94 -20.05
C LEU A 439 -7.49 4.67 -20.77
N SER A 440 -7.74 5.21 -21.97
CA SER A 440 -6.69 5.81 -22.81
C SER A 440 -5.78 6.82 -22.07
N PRO A 441 -6.28 7.78 -21.29
CA PRO A 441 -5.42 8.72 -20.55
C PRO A 441 -4.94 8.20 -19.18
N ASN A 442 -5.52 7.13 -18.63
CA ASN A 442 -5.23 6.68 -17.26
C ASN A 442 -4.48 5.34 -17.19
N PHE A 443 -4.47 4.52 -18.23
CA PHE A 443 -3.89 3.18 -18.21
C PHE A 443 -2.40 3.21 -17.84
N GLN A 444 -1.58 3.94 -18.61
CA GLN A 444 -0.14 4.04 -18.35
C GLN A 444 0.16 4.71 -17.00
N PRO A 445 -0.46 5.85 -16.64
CA PRO A 445 -0.27 6.44 -15.31
C PRO A 445 -0.67 5.53 -14.14
N MET A 446 -1.67 4.67 -14.34
CA MET A 446 -2.06 3.68 -13.32
C MET A 446 -1.04 2.54 -13.25
N ARG A 447 -0.49 2.09 -14.38
CA ARG A 447 0.57 1.08 -14.40
C ARG A 447 1.84 1.54 -13.66
N GLU A 448 2.20 2.81 -13.79
CA GLU A 448 3.33 3.44 -13.05
C GLU A 448 3.15 3.41 -11.51
N LEU A 449 1.98 3.03 -10.98
CA LEU A 449 1.78 2.81 -9.54
C LEU A 449 2.25 1.45 -9.05
N GLU A 450 2.45 0.49 -9.96
CA GLU A 450 2.88 -0.88 -9.64
C GLU A 450 2.01 -1.51 -8.54
N LEU A 451 0.69 -1.41 -8.70
CA LEU A 451 -0.28 -1.90 -7.73
C LEU A 451 -0.25 -3.43 -7.56
N LEU A 452 0.26 -4.15 -8.55
CA LEU A 452 0.47 -5.60 -8.50
C LEU A 452 1.96 -5.95 -8.55
N PRO A 453 2.40 -6.98 -7.79
CA PRO A 453 1.57 -7.92 -7.04
C PRO A 453 0.98 -7.29 -5.77
N TRP A 454 -0.23 -7.72 -5.38
CA TRP A 454 -0.96 -7.01 -4.31
C TRP A 454 -0.30 -7.10 -2.94
N LYS A 455 0.45 -8.18 -2.70
CA LYS A 455 1.19 -8.41 -1.44
C LYS A 455 2.21 -7.30 -1.15
N ASP A 456 2.78 -6.67 -2.19
CA ASP A 456 3.88 -5.73 -2.04
C ASP A 456 3.44 -4.38 -1.47
N THR A 457 4.34 -3.75 -0.70
CA THR A 457 4.14 -2.42 -0.13
C THR A 457 3.97 -1.37 -1.23
N MET A 458 2.96 -0.52 -1.05
CA MET A 458 2.66 0.54 -2.00
C MET A 458 3.29 1.87 -1.56
N TYR A 459 4.23 2.38 -2.35
CA TYR A 459 4.76 3.73 -2.20
C TYR A 459 4.08 4.67 -3.20
N MET A 460 3.55 5.79 -2.70
CA MET A 460 2.92 6.82 -3.54
C MET A 460 3.66 8.14 -3.47
N ASN A 461 3.90 8.73 -4.63
CA ASN A 461 4.16 10.15 -4.76
C ASN A 461 2.84 10.95 -4.83
N ALA A 462 2.94 12.28 -4.86
CA ALA A 462 1.74 13.14 -4.86
C ALA A 462 0.91 13.04 -6.15
N LYS A 463 1.58 12.93 -7.31
CA LYS A 463 0.91 12.77 -8.62
C LYS A 463 0.12 11.46 -8.65
N GLN A 464 0.73 10.40 -8.15
CA GLN A 464 0.13 9.08 -7.96
C GLN A 464 -1.07 9.12 -7.00
N ARG A 465 -0.92 9.77 -5.82
CA ARG A 465 -2.03 9.97 -4.88
C ARG A 465 -3.20 10.77 -5.49
N TRP A 466 -2.90 11.81 -6.26
CA TRP A 466 -3.89 12.59 -6.98
C TRP A 466 -4.61 11.76 -8.05
N LEU A 467 -3.86 10.98 -8.83
CA LEU A 467 -4.42 10.09 -9.85
C LEU A 467 -5.38 9.08 -9.21
N LEU A 468 -4.97 8.45 -8.12
CA LEU A 468 -5.80 7.51 -7.36
C LEU A 468 -7.06 8.17 -6.81
N ALA A 469 -6.91 9.38 -6.28
CA ALA A 469 -8.04 10.16 -5.82
C ALA A 469 -9.01 10.45 -6.96
N ARG A 470 -8.52 10.73 -8.18
CA ARG A 470 -9.35 10.94 -9.37
C ARG A 470 -10.03 9.65 -9.86
N VAL A 471 -9.31 8.52 -9.85
CA VAL A 471 -9.82 7.24 -10.37
C VAL A 471 -10.85 6.63 -9.42
N PHE A 472 -10.51 6.50 -8.14
CA PHE A 472 -11.28 5.75 -7.14
C PHE A 472 -11.99 6.65 -6.11
N ARG A 473 -11.34 7.70 -5.61
CA ARG A 473 -11.93 8.56 -4.54
C ARG A 473 -12.79 9.68 -5.14
N ARG A 474 -13.69 10.26 -4.34
CA ARG A 474 -14.57 11.35 -4.81
C ARG A 474 -13.80 12.65 -4.98
N LYS A 475 -14.32 13.54 -5.84
CA LYS A 475 -14.15 15.00 -5.66
C LYS A 475 -14.44 15.24 -4.18
N HIS A 476 -13.48 15.80 -3.44
CA HIS A 476 -13.88 16.63 -2.31
C HIS A 476 -14.90 17.60 -2.88
N ASP A 477 -16.13 17.56 -2.39
CA ASP A 477 -17.07 18.63 -2.65
C ASP A 477 -16.36 19.90 -2.19
N GLN A 478 -15.93 20.69 -3.17
CA GLN A 478 -15.54 22.07 -2.95
C GLN A 478 -16.83 22.76 -2.53
N GLY A 479 -17.03 22.86 -1.22
CA GLY A 479 -17.69 24.01 -0.63
C GLY A 479 -16.73 25.19 -0.66
#